data_AF-A0AA89B5M8-F1
#
_entry.id   AF-A0AA89B5M8-F1
#
_cell.length_a   1.000
_cell.length_b   1.000
_cell.length_c   1.000
_cell.angle_alpha   90.00
_cell.angle_beta   90.00
_cell.angle_gamma   90.00
#
_symmetry.space_group_name_H-M   'P 1'
#
loop_
_entity.id
_entity.type
_entity.pdbx_description
1 polymer ?
#
loop_
_entity_poly.entity_id
_entity_poly.type
_entity_poly.pdbx_seq_one_letter_code
_entity_poly.pdbx_strand_id
1 'polypeptide(L)'
;DFTQRHQKGLDVVLGHESAVLILDDTEPVWVKHKDNLILMERYHFFASSCRQFGFNCKSLSELKSDESEADGALATVLEVLKQIHRMFFDQKLGDNLVELDV
;
A
#
# COMPACT_ATOMS: atom_id res chain seq x y z
N ASP A 1 16.50 -2.30 -3.52
CA ASP A 1 17.32 -3.46 -3.15
C ASP A 1 16.38 -4.66 -3.10
N PHE A 2 16.72 -5.75 -3.79
CA PHE A 2 15.87 -6.94 -3.88
C PHE A 2 16.74 -8.16 -3.56
N THR A 3 16.35 -8.92 -2.54
CA THR A 3 17.11 -10.13 -2.13
C THR A 3 16.87 -11.31 -3.07
N GLN A 4 15.75 -11.30 -3.80
CA GLN A 4 15.51 -12.18 -4.95
C GLN A 4 15.16 -11.34 -6.18
N ARG A 5 15.72 -11.71 -7.34
CA ARG A 5 15.52 -10.97 -8.58
C ARG A 5 14.02 -10.88 -8.90
N HIS A 6 13.49 -9.66 -8.97
CA HIS A 6 12.07 -9.36 -9.22
C HIS A 6 11.09 -9.66 -8.08
N GLN A 7 11.55 -9.88 -6.84
CA GLN A 7 10.66 -10.06 -5.68
C GLN A 7 11.10 -9.18 -4.50
N LYS A 8 10.12 -8.60 -3.81
CA LYS A 8 10.29 -7.92 -2.53
C LYS A 8 9.93 -8.88 -1.40
N GLY A 9 10.60 -8.72 -0.27
CA GLY A 9 10.40 -9.48 0.95
C GLY A 9 10.57 -8.60 2.18
N LEU A 10 10.13 -9.10 3.33
CA LEU A 10 10.33 -8.45 4.63
C LEU A 10 11.61 -8.94 5.34
N ASP A 11 12.50 -9.64 4.63
CA ASP A 11 13.71 -10.28 5.15
C ASP A 11 14.76 -9.30 5.69
N VAL A 12 14.65 -8.02 5.33
CA VAL A 12 15.50 -6.93 5.85
C VAL A 12 14.78 -6.03 6.87
N VAL A 13 13.49 -6.28 7.13
CA VAL A 13 12.68 -5.46 8.04
C VAL A 13 12.68 -6.10 9.42
N LEU A 14 13.10 -5.35 10.44
CA LEU A 14 13.05 -5.79 11.83
C LEU A 14 11.63 -5.58 12.38
N GLY A 15 10.84 -6.65 12.44
CA GLY A 15 9.49 -6.64 12.98
C GLY A 15 8.80 -7.98 12.82
N HIS A 16 7.79 -8.25 13.68
CA HIS A 16 6.93 -9.42 13.49
C HIS A 16 6.00 -9.16 12.30
N GLU A 17 5.80 -10.16 11.44
CA GLU A 17 4.98 -10.02 10.22
C GLU A 17 3.56 -9.51 10.54
N SER A 18 2.97 -9.94 11.66
CA SER A 18 1.63 -9.47 12.10
C SER A 18 1.54 -7.96 12.38
N ALA A 19 2.66 -7.27 12.54
CA ALA A 19 2.72 -5.83 12.80
C ALA A 19 3.20 -5.01 11.58
N VAL A 20 3.40 -5.65 10.43
CA VAL A 20 3.89 -5.00 9.21
C VAL A 20 2.74 -4.76 8.23
N LEU A 21 2.67 -3.55 7.67
CA LEU A 21 1.82 -3.23 6.54
C LEU A 21 2.68 -2.77 5.37
N ILE A 22 2.34 -3.20 4.17
CA ILE A 22 3.01 -2.87 2.93
C ILE A 22 2.04 -2.04 2.09
N LEU A 23 2.49 -0.88 1.62
CA LEU A 23 1.75 -0.07 0.67
C LEU A 23 2.53 -0.02 -0.65
N ASP A 24 1.98 -0.62 -1.70
CA ASP A 24 2.66 -0.74 -3.00
C ASP A 24 1.62 -0.80 -4.13
N ASP A 25 1.97 -0.30 -5.30
CA ASP A 25 1.15 -0.32 -6.51
C ASP A 25 1.38 -1.58 -7.38
N THR A 26 2.31 -2.44 -6.97
CA THR A 26 2.76 -3.60 -7.74
C THR A 26 2.61 -4.91 -6.96
N GLU A 27 1.42 -5.52 -7.01
CA GLU A 27 1.15 -6.81 -6.34
C GLU A 27 2.14 -7.95 -6.70
N PRO A 28 2.56 -8.15 -7.97
CA PRO A 28 3.34 -9.33 -8.35
C PRO A 28 4.71 -9.46 -7.68
N VAL A 29 5.27 -8.37 -7.13
CA VAL A 29 6.56 -8.43 -6.44
C VAL A 29 6.44 -8.89 -4.98
N TRP A 30 5.23 -8.98 -4.42
CA TRP A 30 4.96 -9.33 -3.02
C TRP A 30 4.33 -10.72 -2.85
N VAL A 31 4.82 -11.71 -3.62
CA VAL A 31 4.24 -13.07 -3.65
C VAL A 31 4.13 -13.74 -2.26
N LYS A 32 5.07 -13.46 -1.36
CA LYS A 32 5.13 -14.09 -0.03
C LYS A 32 4.34 -13.35 1.06
N HIS A 33 4.07 -12.06 0.88
CA HIS A 33 3.49 -11.20 1.92
C HIS A 33 2.24 -10.49 1.38
N LYS A 34 1.41 -11.23 0.64
CA LYS A 34 0.18 -10.68 0.02
C LYS A 34 -0.83 -10.22 1.07
N ASP A 35 -0.90 -10.89 2.20
CA ASP A 35 -1.86 -10.58 3.27
C ASP A 35 -1.54 -9.24 3.96
N ASN A 36 -0.27 -8.82 3.93
CA ASN A 36 0.19 -7.55 4.48
C ASN A 36 0.15 -6.41 3.44
N LEU A 37 -0.19 -6.69 2.17
CA LEU A 37 -0.18 -5.72 1.08
C LEU A 37 -1.51 -4.98 0.95
N ILE A 38 -1.46 -3.68 1.18
CA ILE A 38 -2.48 -2.72 0.74
C ILE A 38 -2.10 -2.28 -0.66
N LEU A 39 -2.79 -2.82 -1.67
CA LEU A 39 -2.62 -2.43 -3.06
C LEU A 39 -3.17 -1.01 -3.26
N MET A 40 -2.31 -0.08 -3.67
CA MET A 40 -2.72 1.30 -3.98
C MET A 40 -2.70 1.57 -5.49
N GLU A 41 -3.46 2.59 -5.90
CA GLU A 41 -3.40 3.07 -7.27
C GLU A 41 -2.03 3.68 -7.58
N ARG A 42 -1.51 3.40 -8.77
CA ARG A 42 -0.27 3.99 -9.25
C ARG A 42 -0.46 5.49 -9.48
N TYR A 43 0.43 6.28 -8.91
CA TYR A 43 0.41 7.73 -9.09
C TYR A 43 0.97 8.14 -10.46
N HIS A 44 0.13 8.76 -11.29
CA HIS A 44 0.45 9.14 -12.66
C HIS A 44 0.54 10.66 -12.85
N PHE A 45 1.66 11.25 -12.42
CA PHE A 45 1.88 12.68 -12.63
C PHE A 45 2.19 13.03 -14.10
N PHE A 46 3.17 12.34 -14.69
CA PHE A 46 3.67 12.63 -16.04
C PHE A 46 2.85 11.93 -17.13
N ALA A 47 2.62 12.63 -18.24
CA ALA A 47 1.90 12.11 -19.41
C ALA A 47 2.56 10.86 -20.02
N SER A 48 3.89 10.73 -19.93
CA SER A 48 4.62 9.53 -20.37
C SER A 48 4.17 8.28 -19.60
N SER A 49 3.92 8.42 -18.29
CA SER A 49 3.47 7.34 -17.42
C SER A 49 2.06 6.88 -17.80
N CYS A 50 1.12 7.81 -18.01
CA CYS A 50 -0.24 7.49 -18.47
C CYS A 50 -0.21 6.65 -19.77
N ARG A 51 0.61 7.05 -20.75
CA ARG A 51 0.72 6.35 -22.05
C ARG A 51 1.32 4.96 -21.92
N GLN A 52 2.34 4.79 -21.08
CA GLN A 52 2.97 3.49 -20.84
C GLN A 52 1.99 2.47 -20.25
N PHE A 53 1.04 2.94 -19.44
CA PHE A 53 0.04 2.10 -18.79
C PHE A 53 -1.35 2.13 -19.46
N GLY A 54 -1.46 2.72 -20.66
CA GLY A 54 -2.67 2.67 -21.49
C GLY A 54 -3.81 3.59 -21.04
N PHE A 55 -3.52 4.60 -20.21
CA PHE A 55 -4.52 5.59 -19.79
C PHE A 55 -4.72 6.64 -20.88
N ASN A 56 -5.97 6.80 -21.33
CA ASN A 56 -6.37 7.77 -22.36
C ASN A 56 -6.77 9.16 -21.79
N CYS A 57 -6.53 9.41 -20.50
CA CYS A 57 -6.82 10.68 -19.84
C CYS A 57 -5.58 11.61 -19.83
N LYS A 58 -5.84 12.92 -19.69
CA LYS A 58 -4.78 13.91 -19.46
C LYS A 58 -4.11 13.62 -18.12
N SER A 59 -2.78 13.69 -18.07
CA SER A 59 -2.06 13.49 -16.81
C SER A 59 -2.20 14.69 -15.87
N LEU A 60 -1.87 14.49 -14.59
CA LEU A 60 -1.89 15.57 -13.59
C LEU A 60 -0.99 16.75 -14.00
N SER A 61 0.18 16.47 -14.60
CA SER A 61 1.06 17.50 -15.13
C SER A 61 0.43 18.31 -16.27
N GLU A 62 -0.35 17.68 -17.15
CA GLU A 62 -1.06 18.37 -18.25
C GLU A 62 -2.25 19.18 -17.74
N LEU A 63 -2.88 18.72 -16.66
CA LEU A 63 -3.95 19.41 -15.95
C LEU A 63 -3.44 20.51 -15.02
N LYS A 64 -2.12 20.57 -14.77
CA LYS A 64 -1.47 21.47 -13.80
C LYS A 64 -2.10 21.37 -12.40
N SER A 65 -2.50 20.16 -12.05
CA SER A 65 -3.11 19.84 -10.77
C SER A 65 -2.36 18.68 -10.11
N ASP A 66 -2.72 18.37 -8.88
CA ASP A 66 -2.27 17.18 -8.16
C ASP A 66 -3.48 16.36 -7.70
N GLU A 67 -3.27 15.26 -6.98
CA GLU A 67 -4.33 14.54 -6.28
C GLU A 67 -5.03 15.43 -5.24
N SER A 68 -6.28 15.09 -4.91
CA SER A 68 -7.05 15.84 -3.91
C SER A 68 -6.46 15.63 -2.51
N GLU A 69 -6.28 16.71 -1.75
CA GLU A 69 -5.84 16.61 -0.36
C GLU A 69 -6.87 15.91 0.55
N ALA A 70 -8.17 16.03 0.20
CA ALA A 70 -9.26 15.45 0.98
C ALA A 70 -9.64 14.05 0.50
N ASP A 71 -9.66 13.84 -0.82
CA ASP A 71 -10.25 12.64 -1.45
C ASP A 71 -9.25 11.90 -2.36
N GLY A 72 -7.97 12.26 -2.31
CA GLY A 72 -6.91 11.61 -3.10
C GLY A 72 -6.63 10.18 -2.64
N ALA A 73 -5.80 9.48 -3.42
CA ALA A 73 -5.39 8.12 -3.11
C ALA A 73 -4.64 8.09 -1.77
N LEU A 74 -3.71 9.02 -1.54
CA LEU A 74 -2.97 9.10 -0.29
C LEU A 74 -3.86 9.48 0.91
N ALA A 75 -4.84 10.38 0.71
CA ALA A 75 -5.78 10.75 1.75
C ALA A 75 -6.60 9.54 2.21
N THR A 76 -7.13 8.78 1.25
CA THR A 76 -7.89 7.54 1.50
C THR A 76 -7.02 6.48 2.19
N VAL A 77 -5.81 6.25 1.70
CA VAL A 77 -4.86 5.30 2.32
C VAL A 77 -4.54 5.70 3.76
N LEU A 78 -4.33 6.99 4.03
CA LEU A 78 -4.05 7.47 5.38
C LEU A 78 -5.20 7.19 6.35
N GLU A 79 -6.45 7.34 5.91
CA GLU A 79 -7.62 6.99 6.72
C GLU A 79 -7.67 5.49 7.05
N VAL A 80 -7.42 4.64 6.06
CA VAL A 80 -7.34 3.19 6.24
C VAL A 80 -6.22 2.82 7.22
N LEU A 81 -5.01 3.39 7.06
CA LEU A 81 -3.88 3.14 7.96
C LEU A 81 -4.19 3.56 9.40
N LYS A 82 -4.85 4.71 9.59
CA LYS A 82 -5.29 5.16 10.92
C LYS A 82 -6.31 4.20 11.54
N GLN A 83 -7.23 3.67 10.74
CA GLN A 83 -8.21 2.70 11.21
C GLN A 83 -7.55 1.38 11.62
N ILE A 84 -6.64 0.84 10.79
CA ILE A 84 -5.91 -0.39 11.11
C ILE A 84 -5.07 -0.19 12.37
N HIS A 85 -4.35 0.93 12.48
CA HIS A 85 -3.58 1.25 13.68
C HIS A 85 -4.46 1.29 14.94
N ARG A 86 -5.64 1.91 14.87
CA ARG A 86 -6.59 1.89 15.99
C ARG A 86 -7.03 0.46 16.33
N MET A 87 -7.42 -0.34 15.34
CA MET A 87 -7.84 -1.73 15.56
C MET A 87 -6.73 -2.59 16.18
N PHE A 88 -5.48 -2.38 15.77
CA PHE A 88 -4.33 -3.15 16.26
C PHE A 88 -3.96 -2.80 17.71
N PHE A 89 -4.02 -1.52 18.10
CA PHE A 89 -3.59 -1.07 19.43
C PHE A 89 -4.71 -0.92 20.47
N ASP A 90 -5.97 -0.75 20.04
CA ASP A 90 -7.11 -0.54 20.94
C ASP A 90 -7.73 -1.90 21.32
N GLN A 91 -7.20 -2.49 22.39
CA GLN A 91 -7.39 -3.89 22.82
C GLN A 91 -8.84 -4.37 23.09
N LYS A 92 -9.88 -3.54 22.93
CA LYS A 92 -11.29 -4.01 23.10
C LYS A 92 -11.79 -4.91 21.94
N LEU A 93 -11.00 -5.06 20.87
CA LEU A 93 -11.27 -5.99 19.76
C LEU A 93 -10.17 -7.06 19.61
N GLY A 94 -9.10 -7.00 20.41
CA GLY A 94 -7.89 -7.81 20.25
C GLY A 94 -7.94 -9.20 20.87
N ASP A 95 -8.86 -9.45 21.81
CA ASP A 95 -8.97 -10.74 22.51
C ASP A 95 -9.39 -11.91 21.59
N ASN A 96 -9.88 -11.65 20.37
CA ASN A 96 -10.23 -12.69 19.39
C ASN A 96 -9.13 -12.99 18.34
N LEU A 97 -8.06 -12.19 18.27
CA LEU A 97 -6.99 -12.36 17.26
C LEU A 97 -5.80 -13.16 17.79
N VAL A 98 -5.68 -13.29 19.12
CA VAL A 98 -4.59 -14.04 19.78
C VAL A 98 -4.79 -15.56 19.74
N GLU A 99 -5.95 -16.06 19.30
CA GLU A 99 -6.24 -17.50 19.22
C GLU A 99 -5.87 -18.16 17.87
N LEU A 100 -5.41 -17.39 16.87
CA LEU A 100 -5.03 -17.96 15.56
C LEU A 100 -3.56 -18.41 15.48
N ASP A 101 -2.80 -18.25 16.56
CA ASP A 101 -1.41 -18.71 16.67
C ASP A 101 -1.34 -20.04 17.46
N VAL A 102 -1.76 -21.16 16.85
CA VAL A 102 -1.33 -22.54 17.21
C VAL A 102 -1.07 -23.37 15.96
#